data_AF-A0A951HWQ4-F1
#
_entry.id   AF-A0A951HWQ4-F1
#
_cell.length_a   1.000
_cell.length_b   1.000
_cell.length_c   1.000
_cell.angle_alpha   90.00
_cell.angle_beta   90.00
_cell.angle_gamma   90.00
#
_symmetry.space_group_name_H-M   'P 1'
#
loop_
_entity.id
_entity.type
_entity.pdbx_description
1 polymer ?
#
loop_
_entity_poly.entity_id
_entity_poly.type
_entity_poly.pdbx_seq_one_letter_code
_entity_poly.pdbx_strand_id
1 'polypeptide(L)' 'MVRLSPTRKLDVMRPVLKCEDCGDVLYNPEWSEFLGEGQVRHAWRCEACGCRFETTFRLEAA' A
#
# COMPACT_ATOMS: atom_id res chain seq x y z
N MET A 1 -29.37 -11.04 -0.93
CA MET A 1 -28.86 -10.28 -2.10
C MET A 1 -28.12 -9.06 -1.56
N VAL A 2 -26.80 -9.15 -1.38
CA VAL A 2 -26.02 -8.00 -0.92
C VAL A 2 -25.87 -7.06 -2.10
N ARG A 3 -26.51 -5.89 -2.03
CA ARG A 3 -26.35 -4.83 -3.02
C ARG A 3 -24.97 -4.21 -2.81
N LEU A 4 -24.00 -4.64 -3.62
CA LEU A 4 -22.75 -3.92 -3.76
C LEU A 4 -23.05 -2.64 -4.54
N SER A 5 -23.11 -1.50 -3.83
CA SER A 5 -23.19 -0.17 -4.42
C SER A 5 -22.02 0.02 -5.40
N PRO A 6 -22.19 0.78 -6.51
CA PRO A 6 -21.10 1.02 -7.44
C PRO A 6 -19.99 1.70 -6.66
N THR A 7 -18.87 1.00 -6.47
CA THR A 7 -17.67 1.54 -5.87
C THR A 7 -17.39 2.80 -6.65
N ARG A 8 -17.58 3.99 -6.05
CA ARG A 8 -16.87 5.18 -6.53
C ARG A 8 -15.48 4.66 -6.74
N LYS A 9 -15.01 4.63 -8.00
CA LYS A 9 -13.63 4.33 -8.30
C LYS A 9 -12.89 5.29 -7.40
N LEU A 10 -12.38 4.75 -6.32
CA LEU A 10 -11.49 5.43 -5.45
C LEU A 10 -10.31 5.58 -6.39
N ASP A 11 -10.25 6.71 -7.10
CA ASP A 11 -9.02 7.37 -7.49
C ASP A 11 -8.27 7.71 -6.18
N VAL A 12 -8.07 6.69 -5.33
CA VAL A 12 -7.01 6.64 -4.36
C VAL A 12 -5.81 6.77 -5.26
N MET A 13 -5.18 7.93 -5.20
CA MET A 13 -3.77 8.04 -5.54
C MET A 13 -3.09 6.94 -4.74
N ARG A 14 -3.00 5.73 -5.31
CA ARG A 14 -2.20 4.65 -4.74
C ARG A 14 -0.83 5.29 -4.67
N PRO A 15 -0.26 5.49 -3.47
CA PRO A 15 1.02 6.14 -3.35
C PRO A 15 1.98 5.37 -4.26
N VAL A 16 2.49 6.05 -5.27
CA VAL A 16 3.46 5.45 -6.19
C VAL A 16 4.76 5.44 -5.40
N LEU A 17 5.03 4.32 -4.74
CA LEU A 17 6.24 4.15 -3.96
C LEU A 17 7.40 3.82 -4.92
N LYS A 18 8.59 4.34 -4.62
CA LYS A 18 9.80 4.02 -5.38
C LYS A 18 10.72 3.18 -4.50
N CYS A 19 11.39 2.22 -5.11
CA CYS A 19 12.44 1.46 -4.44
C CYS A 19 13.57 2.41 -4.04
N GLU A 20 13.99 2.37 -2.78
CA GLU A 20 15.06 3.21 -2.27
C GLU A 20 16.41 2.93 -2.97
N ASP A 21 16.64 1.69 -3.40
CA ASP A 21 17.90 1.26 -3.99
C ASP A 21 18.01 1.55 -5.50
N CYS A 22 16.97 1.26 -6.27
CA CYS A 22 17.02 1.33 -7.74
C CYS A 22 16.06 2.36 -8.35
N GLY A 23 15.18 2.97 -7.54
CA GLY A 23 14.20 3.95 -8.01
C GLY A 23 13.01 3.38 -8.78
N ASP A 24 12.93 2.05 -8.94
CA ASP A 24 11.83 1.39 -9.64
C ASP A 24 10.49 1.60 -8.92
N VAL A 25 9.40 1.61 -9.69
CA VAL A 25 8.07 1.91 -9.17
C VAL A 25 7.41 0.66 -8.60
N LEU A 26 7.00 0.73 -7.34
CA LEU A 26 6.29 -0.33 -6.63
C LEU A 26 4.79 -0.02 -6.59
N TYR A 27 3.98 -0.92 -7.16
CA TYR A 27 2.52 -0.73 -7.24
C TYR A 27 1.74 -1.42 -6.11
N ASN A 28 2.27 -2.50 -5.55
CA ASN A 28 1.62 -3.27 -4.50
C ASN A 28 2.63 -3.80 -3.49
N PRO A 29 2.35 -3.73 -2.18
CA PRO A 29 3.16 -4.41 -1.20
C PRO A 29 3.02 -5.93 -1.32
N GLU A 30 4.03 -6.66 -0.84
CA GLU A 30 3.99 -8.12 -0.72
C GLU A 30 2.99 -8.52 0.38
N TRP A 31 2.91 -7.72 1.44
CA TRP A 31 1.99 -7.95 2.54
C TRP A 31 1.58 -6.65 3.24
N SER A 32 0.41 -6.67 3.88
CA SER A 32 -0.12 -5.56 4.65
C SER A 32 -0.68 -6.04 5.98
N GLU A 33 -0.39 -5.31 7.05
CA GLU A 33 -0.85 -5.61 8.40
C GLU A 33 -1.51 -4.41 9.04
N PHE A 34 -2.61 -4.64 9.74
CA PHE A 34 -3.22 -3.64 10.61
C PHE A 34 -2.63 -3.76 12.02
N LEU A 35 -1.95 -2.72 12.49
CA LEU A 35 -1.26 -2.71 13.79
C LEU A 35 -2.13 -2.22 14.95
N GLY A 36 -3.36 -1.81 14.68
CA GLY A 36 -4.22 -1.12 15.65
C GLY A 36 -4.13 0.40 15.54
N GLU A 37 -5.08 1.10 16.16
CA GLU A 37 -5.13 2.58 16.19
C GLU A 37 -5.09 3.25 14.81
N GLY A 38 -5.65 2.59 13.80
CA GLY A 38 -5.63 3.08 12.42
C GLY A 38 -4.28 2.92 11.72
N GLN A 39 -3.28 2.29 12.32
CA GLN A 39 -1.96 2.12 11.71
C GLN A 39 -1.92 0.88 10.80
N VAL A 40 -1.35 1.07 9.61
CA VAL A 40 -1.14 -0.01 8.64
C VAL A 40 0.33 -0.07 8.28
N ARG A 41 0.93 -1.27 8.37
CA ARG A 41 2.26 -1.56 7.85
C ARG A 41 2.16 -2.25 6.50
N HIS A 42 3.03 -1.86 5.58
CA HIS A 42 3.22 -2.49 4.29
C HIS A 42 4.64 -3.00 4.19
N ALA A 43 4.79 -4.28 3.84
CA ALA A 43 6.08 -4.89 3.50
C ALA A 43 6.23 -4.91 1.98
N TRP A 44 7.35 -4.40 1.48
CA TRP A 44 7.62 -4.23 0.06
C TRP A 44 8.77 -5.14 -0.37
N ARG A 45 8.67 -5.61 -1.61
CA ARG A 45 9.76 -6.25 -2.32
C ARG A 45 9.84 -5.66 -3.72
N CYS A 46 10.99 -5.12 -4.10
CA CYS A 46 11.23 -4.69 -5.47
C CYS A 46 11.46 -5.91 -6.36
N GLU A 47 10.69 -6.01 -7.44
CA GLU A 47 10.85 -7.10 -8.42
C GLU A 47 12.12 -6.92 -9.27
N ALA A 48 12.55 -5.67 -9.50
CA ALA A 48 13.74 -5.37 -10.30
C ALA A 48 15.06 -5.70 -9.58
N CYS A 49 15.22 -5.28 -8.31
CA CYS A 49 16.48 -5.46 -7.57
C CYS A 49 16.41 -6.44 -6.39
N GLY A 50 15.20 -6.84 -5.97
CA GLY A 50 15.01 -7.74 -4.84
C GLY A 50 15.09 -7.09 -3.45
N CYS A 51 15.32 -5.78 -3.36
CA CYS A 51 15.33 -5.04 -2.10
C CYS A 51 14.00 -5.19 -1.36
N ARG A 52 14.06 -5.30 -0.02
CA ARG A 52 12.91 -5.40 0.86
C ARG A 52 12.94 -4.31 1.92
N PHE A 53 11.81 -3.69 2.16
CA PHE A 53 11.66 -2.62 3.15
C PHE A 53 10.20 -2.49 3.58
N GLU A 54 9.95 -1.72 4.64
CA GLU A 54 8.61 -1.52 5.20
C GLU A 54 8.22 -0.05 5.25
N THR A 55 6.92 0.24 5.11
CA THR A 55 6.35 1.57 5.33
C THR A 55 5.17 1.47 6.28
N THR A 56 5.01 2.43 7.18
CA THR A 56 3.86 2.51 8.08
C THR A 56 3.13 3.83 7.89
N PHE A 57 1.81 3.79 7.76
CA PHE A 57 0.97 4.99 7.70
C PHE A 57 -0.24 4.86 8.61
N ARG A 58 -0.76 6.02 9.03
CA ARG A 58 -1.99 6.12 9.81
C ARG A 58 -3.16 6.41 8.87
N LEU A 59 -4.19 5.58 8.95
CA LEU A 59 -5.49 5.83 8.37
C LEU A 59 -6.21 6.85 9.24
N GLU A 60 -6.52 8.00 8.68
CA GLU A 60 -7.42 8.95 9.33
C GLU A 60 -8.87 8.54 9.03
N ALA A 61 -9.71 8.55 10.06
CA ALA A 61 -11.15 8.32 9.88
C ALA A 61 -11.75 9.58 9.23
N ALA A 62 -12.42 9.39 8.09
CA ALA A 62 -13.08 10.45 7.33
C ALA A 62 -14.39 10.93 7.97
#